data_AF-A0A1Q3S1G3-F1
#
_entry.id   AF-A0A1Q3S1G3-F1
#
_cell.length_a   1.000
_cell.length_b   1.000
_cell.length_c   1.000
_cell.angle_alpha   90.00
_cell.angle_beta   90.00
_cell.angle_gamma   90.00
#
_symmetry.space_group_name_H-M   'P 1'
#
loop_
_entity.id
_entity.type
_entity.pdbx_description
1 polymer ?
#
loop_
_entity_poly.entity_id
_entity_poly.type
_entity_poly.pdbx_seq_one_letter_code
_entity_poly.pdbx_strand_id
1 'polypeptide(L)'
;MKKSKVLEFDKETIDRIVAMAQEERKPFEVLREEFGISESEVTEMVRKKLSKDNFELWKKKVAANKPKPKPQKYNELEDDDLDSKYYFKNKFD
;
A
#
# COMPACT_ATOMS: atom_id res chain seq x y z
N MET A 1 -24.14 10.16 -8.01
CA MET A 1 -23.45 9.05 -8.71
C MET A 1 -22.21 9.62 -9.38
N LYS A 2 -21.01 9.32 -8.88
CA LYS A 2 -19.77 9.77 -9.53
C LYS A 2 -19.61 8.93 -10.79
N LYS A 3 -19.77 9.53 -11.98
CA LYS A 3 -19.54 8.84 -13.25
C LYS A 3 -18.09 8.34 -13.23
N SER A 4 -17.91 7.04 -13.46
CA SER A 4 -16.58 6.44 -13.57
C SER A 4 -15.87 7.10 -14.75
N LYS A 5 -14.85 7.91 -14.47
CA LYS A 5 -14.07 8.65 -15.49
C LYS A 5 -13.41 7.71 -16.50
N VAL A 6 -13.31 6.43 -16.13
CA VAL A 6 -12.87 5.29 -16.94
C VAL A 6 -13.66 5.11 -18.24
N LEU A 7 -14.94 5.52 -18.31
CA LEU A 7 -15.77 5.37 -19.51
C LEU A 7 -15.40 6.32 -20.66
N GLU A 8 -14.58 7.35 -20.40
CA GLU A 8 -14.16 8.33 -21.41
C GLU A 8 -12.76 8.08 -21.99
N PHE A 9 -12.02 7.06 -21.51
CA PHE A 9 -10.67 6.79 -22.02
C PHE A 9 -10.67 5.92 -23.26
N ASP A 10 -9.97 6.38 -24.29
CA ASP A 10 -9.68 5.60 -25.50
C ASP A 10 -8.77 4.39 -25.17
N LYS A 11 -8.75 3.38 -26.05
CA LYS A 11 -7.88 2.21 -25.91
C LYS A 11 -6.42 2.61 -25.76
N GLU A 12 -5.94 3.61 -26.49
CA GLU A 12 -4.55 4.07 -26.37
C GLU A 12 -4.25 4.61 -24.97
N THR A 13 -5.18 5.36 -24.39
CA THR A 13 -5.04 5.88 -23.03
C THR A 13 -5.02 4.75 -22.01
N ILE A 14 -5.86 3.73 -22.20
CA ILE A 14 -5.87 2.53 -21.34
C ILE A 14 -4.52 1.81 -21.41
N ASP A 15 -3.98 1.57 -22.60
CA ASP A 15 -2.68 0.91 -22.76
C ASP A 15 -1.54 1.77 -22.17
N ARG A 16 -1.60 3.10 -22.29
CA ARG A 16 -0.64 4.01 -21.63
C ARG A 16 -0.74 3.95 -20.10
N ILE A 17 -1.95 3.89 -19.55
CA ILE A 17 -2.18 3.74 -18.10
C ILE A 17 -1.58 2.42 -17.60
N VAL A 18 -1.77 1.32 -18.35
CA VAL A 18 -1.22 0.01 -18.00
C VAL A 18 0.31 0.00 -18.10
N ALA A 19 0.89 0.64 -19.11
CA ALA A 19 2.35 0.79 -19.25
C ALA A 19 2.94 1.59 -18.08
N MET A 20 2.36 2.75 -17.76
CA MET A 20 2.75 3.52 -16.58
C MET A 20 2.61 2.70 -15.29
N ALA A 21 1.56 1.88 -15.17
CA ALA A 21 1.38 0.99 -14.02
C ALA A 21 2.49 -0.05 -13.87
N GLN A 22 3.17 -0.47 -14.95
CA GLN A 22 4.25 -1.46 -14.91
C GLN A 22 5.65 -0.87 -14.69
N GLU A 23 5.89 0.34 -15.20
CA GLU A 23 7.23 0.97 -15.18
C GLU A 23 7.44 1.92 -14.00
N GLU A 24 6.41 2.66 -13.59
CA GLU A 24 6.63 3.75 -12.63
C GLU A 24 6.77 3.29 -11.17
N ARG A 25 7.59 4.03 -10.44
CA ARG A 25 7.63 4.03 -8.98
C ARG A 25 6.48 4.90 -8.49
N LYS A 26 5.39 4.24 -8.09
CA LYS A 26 4.11 4.80 -7.60
C LYS A 26 3.13 5.24 -8.70
N PRO A 27 2.70 4.31 -9.55
CA PRO A 27 1.82 4.64 -10.67
C PRO A 27 0.46 5.18 -10.23
N PHE A 28 -0.03 4.77 -9.06
CA PHE A 28 -1.35 5.20 -8.58
C PHE A 28 -1.39 6.67 -8.17
N GLU A 29 -0.28 7.24 -7.68
CA GLU A 29 -0.25 8.68 -7.32
C GLU A 29 -0.25 9.53 -8.60
N VAL A 30 0.61 9.19 -9.56
CA VAL A 30 0.71 9.90 -10.86
C VAL A 30 -0.61 9.81 -11.63
N LEU A 31 -1.20 8.62 -11.71
CA LEU A 31 -2.48 8.42 -12.40
C LEU A 31 -3.63 9.17 -11.73
N ARG A 32 -3.60 9.31 -10.40
CA ARG A 32 -4.58 10.09 -9.66
C ARG A 32 -4.40 11.59 -9.92
N GLU A 33 -3.18 12.09 -10.05
CA GLU A 33 -2.92 13.49 -10.40
C GLU A 33 -3.30 13.80 -11.85
N GLU A 34 -2.83 13.00 -12.81
CA GLU A 34 -3.01 13.25 -14.24
C GLU A 34 -4.45 12.96 -14.70
N PHE A 35 -5.00 11.81 -14.32
CA PHE A 35 -6.29 11.34 -14.83
C PHE A 35 -7.42 11.50 -13.81
N GLY A 36 -7.10 11.70 -12.52
CA GLY A 36 -8.11 11.76 -11.46
C GLY A 36 -8.76 10.42 -11.15
N ILE A 37 -8.09 9.31 -11.47
CA ILE A 37 -8.60 7.94 -11.25
C ILE A 37 -8.08 7.36 -9.94
N SER A 38 -8.89 6.51 -9.32
CA SER A 38 -8.55 5.84 -8.07
C SER A 38 -7.65 4.61 -8.29
N GLU A 39 -6.89 4.21 -7.27
CA GLU A 39 -6.07 2.98 -7.28
C GLU A 39 -6.91 1.75 -7.64
N SER A 40 -8.16 1.70 -7.19
CA SER A 40 -9.08 0.62 -7.48
C SER A 40 -9.42 0.54 -8.97
N GLU A 41 -9.69 1.67 -9.62
CA GLU A 41 -9.97 1.74 -11.07
C GLU A 41 -8.76 1.29 -11.89
N VAL A 42 -7.57 1.78 -11.56
CA VAL A 42 -6.31 1.37 -12.22
C VAL A 42 -6.11 -0.14 -12.08
N THR A 43 -6.31 -0.68 -10.88
CA THR A 43 -6.15 -2.12 -10.61
C THR A 43 -7.12 -2.95 -11.45
N GLU A 44 -8.38 -2.52 -11.59
CA GLU A 44 -9.34 -3.20 -12.45
C GLU A 44 -8.96 -3.11 -13.93
N MET A 45 -8.44 -1.98 -14.40
CA MET A 45 -7.97 -1.82 -15.78
C MET A 45 -6.78 -2.74 -16.09
N VAL A 46 -5.76 -2.72 -15.23
CA VAL A 46 -4.58 -3.59 -15.32
C VAL A 46 -5.01 -5.05 -15.27
N ARG A 47 -5.92 -5.44 -14.37
CA ARG A 47 -6.45 -6.81 -14.28
C ARG A 47 -7.23 -7.25 -15.53
N LYS A 48 -7.99 -6.36 -16.15
CA LYS A 48 -8.72 -6.66 -17.41
C LYS A 48 -7.78 -6.80 -18.61
N LYS A 49 -6.61 -6.16 -18.56
CA LYS A 49 -5.69 -6.07 -19.68
C LYS A 49 -4.55 -7.09 -19.64
N LEU A 50 -4.09 -7.43 -18.44
CA LEU A 50 -3.06 -8.44 -18.22
C LEU A 50 -3.65 -9.83 -17.97
N SER A 51 -2.90 -10.85 -18.38
CA SER A 51 -3.18 -12.22 -17.96
C SER A 51 -2.98 -12.38 -16.45
N LYS A 52 -3.59 -13.41 -15.88
CA LYS A 52 -3.57 -13.67 -14.44
C LYS A 52 -2.14 -13.77 -13.90
N ASP A 53 -1.25 -14.47 -14.61
CA ASP A 53 0.16 -14.64 -14.22
C ASP A 53 0.93 -13.31 -14.20
N ASN A 54 0.74 -12.48 -15.24
CA ASN A 54 1.39 -11.17 -15.30
C ASN A 54 0.85 -10.20 -14.25
N PHE A 55 -0.45 -10.30 -13.92
CA PHE A 55 -1.07 -9.52 -12.86
C PHE A 55 -0.51 -9.88 -11.48
N GLU A 56 -0.29 -11.16 -11.19
CA GLU A 56 0.35 -11.57 -9.93
C GLU A 56 1.79 -11.07 -9.82
N LEU A 57 2.55 -11.14 -10.92
CA LEU A 57 3.92 -10.62 -10.96
C LEU A 57 3.95 -9.10 -10.73
N TRP A 58 3.05 -8.36 -11.39
CA TRP A 58 2.89 -6.92 -11.19
C TRP A 58 2.53 -6.60 -9.74
N LYS A 59 1.56 -7.31 -9.15
CA LYS A 59 1.17 -7.15 -7.74
C LYS A 59 2.34 -7.36 -6.79
N LYS A 60 3.19 -8.36 -7.07
CA LYS A 60 4.42 -8.61 -6.29
C LYS A 60 5.42 -7.45 -6.41
N LYS A 61 5.60 -6.88 -7.61
CA LYS A 61 6.48 -5.70 -7.83
C LYS A 61 5.94 -4.46 -7.11
N VAL A 62 4.63 -4.19 -7.22
CA VAL A 62 3.96 -3.07 -6.54
C VAL A 62 4.07 -3.21 -5.02
N ALA A 63 3.83 -4.41 -4.49
CA ALA A 63 3.97 -4.69 -3.06
C ALA A 63 5.43 -4.55 -2.59
N ALA A 64 6.41 -4.94 -3.40
CA ALA A 64 7.82 -4.78 -3.09
C ALA A 64 8.28 -3.30 -3.13
N ASN A 65 7.64 -2.47 -3.95
CA ASN A 65 7.86 -1.02 -3.99
C ASN A 65 7.14 -0.26 -2.85
N LYS A 66 6.29 -0.92 -2.05
CA LYS A 66 5.80 -0.29 -0.83
C LYS A 66 6.99 -0.12 0.11
N PRO A 67 7.29 1.10 0.59
CA PRO A 67 8.36 1.28 1.56
C PRO A 67 8.07 0.35 2.73
N LYS A 68 9.07 -0.43 3.15
CA LYS A 68 8.95 -1.25 4.37
C LYS A 68 8.38 -0.33 5.45
N PRO A 69 7.30 -0.71 6.17
CA PRO A 69 6.93 0.05 7.35
C PRO A 69 8.20 0.15 8.18
N LYS A 70 8.62 1.39 8.49
CA LYS A 70 9.76 1.61 9.39
C LYS A 70 9.47 0.72 10.60
N PRO A 71 10.40 -0.15 11.05
CA PRO A 71 10.17 -0.89 12.27
C PRO A 71 9.78 0.16 13.31
N GLN A 72 8.58 0.02 13.89
CA GLN A 72 8.21 0.83 15.04
C GLN A 72 9.34 0.58 16.03
N LYS A 73 10.17 1.60 16.26
CA LYS A 73 11.11 1.54 17.37
C LYS A 73 10.21 1.43 18.59
N TYR A 74 10.10 0.24 19.15
CA TYR A 74 9.64 0.12 20.53
C TYR A 74 10.60 1.01 21.31
N ASN A 75 10.07 2.05 21.94
CA ASN A 75 10.84 2.81 22.92
C ASN A 75 11.21 1.79 24.00
N GLU A 76 12.49 1.46 24.12
CA GLU A 76 13.04 0.53 25.12
C GLU A 76 13.18 1.18 26.49
N LEU A 77 12.34 2.17 26.80
CA LEU A 77 12.42 2.92 28.04
C LEU A 77 10.98 3.19 28.47
N GLU A 78 10.69 2.81 29.72
CA GLU A 78 9.40 2.91 30.45
C GLU A 78 8.53 1.63 30.43
N ASP A 79 9.03 0.54 31.01
CA ASP A 79 8.19 -0.39 31.79
C ASP A 79 9.02 -1.07 32.91
N ASP A 80 10.00 -0.35 33.47
CA ASP A 80 10.82 -0.79 34.61
C ASP A 80 10.25 -0.29 35.98
N ASP A 81 8.96 0.09 36.00
CA ASP A 81 8.30 0.71 37.16
C ASP A 81 7.10 -0.11 37.70
N LEU A 82 7.05 -1.42 37.42
CA LEU A 82 5.91 -2.26 37.84
C LEU A 82 6.27 -3.53 38.63
N ASP A 83 7.45 -3.60 39.28
CA ASP A 83 7.74 -4.70 40.24
C ASP A 83 8.36 -4.29 41.58
N SER A 84 8.61 -3.00 41.82
CA SER A 84 9.17 -2.56 43.11
C SER A 84 8.18 -2.60 44.28
N LYS A 85 6.88 -2.91 44.06
CA LYS A 85 5.87 -2.95 45.14
C LYS A 85 5.54 -4.36 45.62
N TYR A 86 5.96 -5.40 44.89
CA TYR A 86 5.65 -6.79 45.23
C TYR A 86 6.70 -7.46 46.12
N TYR A 87 7.91 -6.89 46.23
CA TYR A 87 8.99 -7.45 47.03
C TYR A 87 9.18 -6.85 48.44
N PHE A 88 8.48 -5.78 48.81
CA PHE A 88 8.61 -5.14 50.13
C PHE A 88 7.47 -5.43 51.12
N LYS A 89 6.56 -6.37 50.83
CA LYS A 89 5.62 -6.88 51.84
C LYS A 89 6.31 -8.02 52.62
N ASN A 90 7.22 -7.62 53.52
CA ASN A 90 7.69 -8.31 54.72
C ASN A 90 6.91 -9.62 55.02
N LYS A 91 7.50 -10.82 55.17
CA LYS A 91 8.82 -11.16 55.74
C LYS A 91 9.18 -10.28 56.93
N PHE A 92 8.29 -10.21 57.92
CA PHE A 92 8.54 -9.99 59.35
C PHE A 92 7.18 -9.93 60.05
N ASP A 93 6.61 -11.11 60.30
CA ASP A 93 6.17 -11.57 61.63
C ASP A 93 6.27 -13.12 61.61
#